data_AF-A0A4Q2YZK5-F1
#
_entry.id   AF-A0A4Q2YZK5-F1
#
_cell.length_a   1.000
_cell.length_b   1.000
_cell.length_c   1.000
_cell.angle_alpha   90.00
_cell.angle_beta   90.00
_cell.angle_gamma   90.00
#
_symmetry.space_group_name_H-M   'P 1'
#
loop_
_entity.id
_entity.type
_entity.pdbx_description
1 polymer ?
#
loop_
_entity_poly.entity_id
_entity_poly.type
_entity_poly.pdbx_seq_one_letter_code
_entity_poly.pdbx_strand_id
1 'polypeptide(L)'
;MTSNLNSLAEARRAAASPLFANLEGDIGVSFEFFPPKTEKMEAQLWDTFRTLEPLGPSFVSVTYGAGGSTRERTHATVARIAAESAVPPAAHLTCVEASRAEIDEVAQAYWDAGVRHIVALRGDVPGGAPYRAHP
;
A
#
# COMPACT_ATOMS: atom_id res chain seq x y z
N MET A 1 40.22 -4.87 29.59
CA MET A 1 39.11 -5.44 28.81
C MET A 1 39.50 -5.41 27.34
N THR A 2 39.81 -6.56 26.77
CA THR A 2 40.09 -6.70 25.33
C THR A 2 38.77 -6.59 24.56
N SER A 3 38.55 -5.46 23.88
CA SER A 3 37.42 -5.32 22.96
C SER A 3 37.63 -6.30 21.81
N ASN A 4 36.67 -7.19 21.54
CA ASN A 4 36.80 -8.16 20.47
C ASN A 4 36.63 -7.46 19.09
N LEU A 5 37.05 -8.10 18.01
CA LEU A 5 36.98 -7.50 16.67
C LEU A 5 35.55 -7.11 16.26
N ASN A 6 34.53 -7.78 16.81
CA ASN A 6 33.13 -7.50 16.54
C ASN A 6 32.67 -6.19 17.22
N SER A 7 33.07 -5.96 18.48
CA SER A 7 32.73 -4.73 19.20
C SER A 7 33.44 -3.50 18.61
N LEU A 8 34.65 -3.67 18.07
CA LEU A 8 35.34 -2.62 17.32
C LEU A 8 34.67 -2.33 15.97
N ALA A 9 34.19 -3.36 15.27
CA ALA A 9 33.45 -3.19 14.03
C ALA A 9 32.08 -2.51 14.24
N GLU A 10 31.36 -2.87 15.30
CA GLU A 10 30.10 -2.22 15.68
C GLU A 10 30.31 -0.77 16.09
N ALA A 11 31.30 -0.46 16.93
CA ALA A 11 31.64 0.91 17.30
C ALA A 11 32.01 1.76 16.08
N ARG A 12 32.74 1.19 15.12
CA ARG A 12 33.09 1.85 13.86
C ARG A 12 31.87 2.08 12.97
N ARG A 13 30.92 1.15 12.94
CA ARG A 13 29.67 1.28 12.17
C ARG A 13 28.72 2.31 12.80
N ALA A 14 28.69 2.39 14.13
CA ALA A 14 27.93 3.40 14.86
C ALA A 14 28.52 4.81 14.73
N ALA A 15 29.84 4.92 14.65
CA ALA A 15 30.54 6.21 14.46
C ALA A 15 30.68 6.63 12.98
N ALA A 16 30.39 5.72 12.03
CA ALA A 16 30.41 6.04 10.62
C ALA A 16 29.18 6.87 10.23
N SER A 17 29.35 7.78 9.27
CA SER A 17 28.22 8.38 8.58
C SER A 17 27.32 7.26 8.03
N PRO A 18 25.99 7.34 8.22
CA PRO A 18 25.06 6.37 7.66
C PRO A 18 25.32 6.20 6.16
N LEU A 19 25.22 4.95 5.67
CA LEU A 19 25.51 4.59 4.28
C LEU A 19 24.75 5.45 3.25
N PHE A 20 23.63 6.05 3.65
CA PHE A 20 22.75 6.87 2.81
C PHE A 20 22.62 8.33 3.29
N ALA A 21 23.49 8.78 4.21
CA ALA A 21 23.41 10.13 4.79
C ALA A 21 23.52 11.26 3.74
N ASN A 22 24.12 10.97 2.59
CA ASN A 22 24.31 11.92 1.50
C ASN A 22 23.47 11.56 0.26
N LEU A 23 22.48 10.67 0.39
CA LEU A 23 21.59 10.27 -0.70
C LEU A 23 20.38 11.21 -0.77
N GLU A 24 20.62 12.52 -0.80
CA GLU A 24 19.55 13.52 -0.89
C GLU A 24 18.90 13.47 -2.28
N GLY A 25 17.56 13.42 -2.32
CA GLY A 25 16.76 13.68 -3.52
C GLY A 25 16.64 12.57 -4.57
N ASP A 26 17.22 11.38 -4.36
CA ASP A 26 17.20 10.28 -5.36
C ASP A 26 16.38 9.05 -4.94
N ILE A 27 15.56 9.16 -3.89
CA ILE A 27 14.71 8.05 -3.42
C ILE A 27 13.23 8.40 -3.65
N GLY A 28 12.63 7.72 -4.61
CA GLY A 28 11.17 7.67 -4.73
C GLY A 28 10.57 6.71 -3.70
N VAL A 29 9.51 7.14 -3.02
CA VAL A 29 8.79 6.31 -2.04
C VAL A 29 7.30 6.24 -2.34
N SER A 30 6.68 5.15 -1.90
CA SER A 30 5.23 4.96 -1.84
C SER A 30 4.90 4.20 -0.56
N PHE A 31 3.70 4.42 -0.02
CA PHE A 31 3.24 3.73 1.19
C PHE A 31 2.01 2.88 0.90
N GLU A 32 1.96 1.69 1.50
CA GLU A 32 0.83 0.77 1.38
C GLU A 32 0.05 0.72 2.70
N PHE A 33 -1.28 0.82 2.59
CA PHE A 33 -2.20 0.75 3.71
C PHE A 33 -3.17 -0.44 3.58
N PHE A 34 -3.66 -0.90 4.72
CA PHE A 34 -4.74 -1.88 4.78
C PHE A 34 -6.06 -1.18 5.10
N PRO A 35 -7.19 -1.55 4.46
CA PRO A 35 -8.47 -0.93 4.73
C PRO A 35 -8.87 -1.15 6.20
N PRO A 36 -9.28 -0.09 6.91
CA PRO A 36 -9.53 -0.15 8.34
C PRO A 36 -10.80 -0.97 8.62
N LYS A 37 -10.79 -1.82 9.66
CA LYS A 37 -11.95 -2.67 10.01
C LYS A 37 -12.92 -1.99 10.98
N THR A 38 -12.52 -0.89 11.59
CA THR A 38 -13.27 -0.16 12.62
C THR A 38 -13.02 1.34 12.47
N GLU A 39 -13.94 2.17 12.99
CA GLU A 39 -13.80 3.63 13.00
C GLU A 39 -12.51 4.10 13.69
N LYS A 40 -12.10 3.42 14.77
CA LYS A 40 -10.83 3.71 15.45
C LYS A 40 -9.63 3.47 14.54
N MET A 41 -9.63 2.38 13.77
CA MET A 41 -8.57 2.10 12.80
C MET A 41 -8.60 3.10 11.63
N GLU A 42 -9.78 3.60 11.27
CA GLU A 42 -9.93 4.61 10.23
C GLU A 42 -9.30 5.93 10.64
N ALA A 43 -9.59 6.41 11.86
CA ALA A 43 -8.94 7.60 12.42
C ALA A 43 -7.41 7.43 12.46
N GLN A 44 -6.93 6.27 12.94
CA GLN A 44 -5.50 5.97 12.99
C GLN A 44 -4.85 5.93 11.60
N LEU A 45 -5.51 5.33 10.61
CA LEU A 45 -5.02 5.31 9.23
C LEU A 45 -4.88 6.73 8.71
N TRP A 46 -5.89 7.57 8.95
CA TRP A 46 -5.88 8.95 8.49
C TRP A 46 -4.78 9.79 9.13
N ASP A 47 -4.58 9.66 10.44
CA ASP A 47 -3.48 10.32 11.15
C ASP A 47 -2.12 9.86 10.61
N THR A 48 -1.98 8.57 10.32
CA THR A 48 -0.77 8.00 9.73
C THR A 48 -0.54 8.54 8.32
N PHE A 49 -1.58 8.60 7.49
CA PHE A 49 -1.52 9.16 6.15
C PHE A 49 -1.04 10.62 6.18
N ARG A 50 -1.64 11.47 7.02
CA ARG A 50 -1.24 12.87 7.18
C ARG A 50 0.18 13.03 7.72
N THR A 51 0.66 12.07 8.52
CA THR A 51 2.05 12.06 9.00
C THR A 51 3.04 11.74 7.88
N LEU A 52 2.66 10.89 6.92
CA LEU A 52 3.52 10.43 5.83
C LEU A 52 3.45 11.30 4.57
N GLU A 53 2.33 12.01 4.36
CA GLU A 53 2.10 12.89 3.22
C GLU A 53 3.25 13.91 2.96
N PRO A 54 3.84 14.57 3.99
CA PRO A 54 4.96 15.50 3.79
C PRO A 54 6.25 14.87 3.24
N LEU A 55 6.37 13.53 3.25
CA LEU A 55 7.51 12.82 2.67
C LEU A 55 7.45 12.79 1.12
N GLY A 56 6.40 13.35 0.52
CA GLY A 56 6.25 13.45 -0.93
C GLY A 56 6.21 12.11 -1.65
N PRO A 57 5.40 11.12 -1.19
CA PRO A 57 5.31 9.84 -1.88
C PRO A 57 4.76 10.02 -3.31
N SER A 58 5.28 9.25 -4.26
CA SER A 58 4.82 9.30 -5.65
C SER A 58 3.36 8.82 -5.80
N PHE A 59 2.94 7.91 -4.92
CA PHE A 59 1.57 7.46 -4.74
C PHE A 59 1.43 6.75 -3.39
N VAL A 60 0.19 6.47 -2.99
CA VAL A 60 -0.11 5.54 -1.88
C VAL A 60 -1.00 4.43 -2.38
N SER A 61 -0.82 3.20 -1.90
CA SER A 61 -1.67 2.07 -2.25
C SER A 61 -2.56 1.63 -1.09
N VAL A 62 -3.75 1.12 -1.41
CA VAL A 62 -4.64 0.48 -0.43
C VAL A 62 -4.94 -0.94 -0.88
N THR A 63 -4.70 -1.89 0.02
CA THR A 63 -4.86 -3.31 -0.27
C THR A 63 -6.32 -3.72 -0.48
N TYR A 64 -6.49 -4.85 -1.17
CA TYR A 64 -7.77 -5.47 -1.48
C TYR A 64 -7.69 -6.94 -1.10
N GLY A 65 -8.55 -7.38 -0.18
CA GLY A 65 -8.61 -8.77 0.26
C GLY A 65 -9.09 -9.68 -0.87
N ALA A 66 -8.45 -10.85 -1.02
CA ALA A 66 -8.86 -11.87 -1.98
C ALA A 66 -10.37 -12.20 -1.84
N GLY A 67 -11.03 -12.47 -2.97
CA GLY A 67 -12.47 -12.73 -3.04
C GLY A 67 -13.35 -11.53 -2.67
N GLY A 68 -12.82 -10.30 -2.66
CA GLY A 68 -13.62 -9.09 -2.45
C GLY A 68 -14.01 -8.81 -1.00
N SER A 69 -13.45 -9.55 -0.03
CA SER A 69 -13.78 -9.45 1.40
C SER A 69 -13.58 -8.06 2.03
N THR A 70 -12.81 -7.17 1.38
CA THR A 70 -12.61 -5.78 1.81
C THR A 70 -13.02 -4.75 0.76
N ARG A 71 -13.71 -5.15 -0.33
CA ARG A 71 -14.03 -4.28 -1.49
C ARG A 71 -14.54 -2.89 -1.09
N GLU A 72 -15.60 -2.85 -0.28
CA GLU A 72 -16.24 -1.60 0.15
C GLU A 72 -15.30 -0.69 0.95
N ARG A 73 -14.53 -1.28 1.88
CA ARG A 73 -13.61 -0.54 2.76
C ARG A 73 -12.38 -0.03 2.00
N THR A 74 -11.87 -0.83 1.07
CA THR A 74 -10.81 -0.40 0.14
C THR A 74 -11.30 0.77 -0.68
N HIS A 75 -12.49 0.65 -1.29
CA HIS A 75 -13.10 1.72 -2.10
C HIS A 75 -13.28 3.02 -1.31
N ALA A 76 -13.85 2.96 -0.11
CA ALA A 76 -14.02 4.13 0.75
C ALA A 76 -12.69 4.83 1.05
N THR A 77 -11.65 4.05 1.35
CA THR A 77 -10.32 4.60 1.68
C THR A 77 -9.66 5.28 0.47
N VAL A 78 -9.67 4.63 -0.70
CA VAL A 78 -9.06 5.21 -1.91
C VAL A 78 -9.83 6.43 -2.43
N ALA A 79 -11.17 6.40 -2.35
CA ALA A 79 -12.01 7.53 -2.74
C ALA A 79 -11.78 8.74 -1.82
N ARG A 80 -11.62 8.50 -0.51
CA ARG A 80 -11.31 9.55 0.45
C ARG A 80 -9.95 10.19 0.16
N ILE A 81 -8.91 9.38 -0.09
CA ILE A 81 -7.58 9.90 -0.44
C ILE A 81 -7.66 10.71 -1.74
N ALA A 82 -8.37 10.22 -2.77
CA ALA A 82 -8.57 10.94 -4.03
C ALA A 82 -9.27 12.29 -3.86
N ALA A 83 -10.20 12.39 -2.90
CA ALA A 83 -10.97 13.61 -2.65
C ALA A 83 -10.26 14.61 -1.74
N GLU A 84 -9.45 14.14 -0.77
CA GLU A 84 -8.91 14.96 0.32
C GLU A 84 -7.38 15.19 0.27
N SER A 85 -6.67 14.61 -0.70
CA SER A 85 -5.22 14.77 -0.88
C SER A 85 -4.82 14.92 -2.35
N ALA A 86 -3.67 15.56 -2.57
CA ALA A 86 -3.01 15.62 -3.88
C ALA A 86 -2.15 14.39 -4.18
N VAL A 87 -1.89 13.53 -3.19
CA VAL A 87 -1.13 12.29 -3.38
C VAL A 87 -1.98 11.29 -4.16
N PRO A 88 -1.52 10.78 -5.33
CA PRO A 88 -2.29 9.85 -6.12
C PRO A 88 -2.57 8.54 -5.36
N PRO A 89 -3.84 8.10 -5.23
CA PRO A 89 -4.14 6.79 -4.69
C PRO A 89 -4.02 5.70 -5.77
N ALA A 90 -3.54 4.54 -5.36
CA ALA A 90 -3.54 3.31 -6.12
C ALA A 90 -4.42 2.27 -5.42
N ALA A 91 -5.41 1.73 -6.13
CA ALA A 91 -6.26 0.68 -5.59
C ALA A 91 -5.70 -0.70 -5.97
N HIS A 92 -5.53 -1.59 -4.99
CA HIS A 92 -5.31 -2.99 -5.31
C HIS A 92 -6.60 -3.60 -5.87
N LEU A 93 -6.46 -4.50 -6.83
CA LEU A 93 -7.59 -5.21 -7.41
C LEU A 93 -7.19 -6.66 -7.68
N THR A 94 -7.85 -7.61 -7.01
CA THR A 94 -7.62 -9.04 -7.22
C THR A 94 -8.67 -9.65 -8.15
N CYS A 95 -8.28 -10.54 -9.05
CA CYS A 95 -9.20 -11.19 -9.99
C CYS A 95 -9.65 -12.62 -9.62
N VAL A 96 -9.08 -13.22 -8.57
CA VAL A 96 -9.51 -14.54 -8.09
C VAL A 96 -10.96 -14.48 -7.57
N GLU A 97 -11.77 -15.48 -7.94
CA GLU A 97 -13.19 -15.59 -7.57
C GLU A 97 -14.06 -14.39 -7.99
N ALA A 98 -13.62 -13.61 -8.99
CA ALA A 98 -14.39 -12.53 -9.58
C ALA A 98 -14.56 -12.78 -11.09
N SER A 99 -15.77 -12.57 -11.59
CA SER A 99 -16.08 -12.51 -13.02
C SER A 99 -15.53 -11.24 -13.66
N ARG A 100 -15.42 -11.23 -15.00
CA ARG A 100 -15.02 -10.01 -15.73
C ARG A 100 -15.94 -8.83 -15.44
N ALA A 101 -17.25 -9.07 -15.41
CA ALA A 101 -18.24 -8.03 -15.12
C ALA A 101 -18.02 -7.40 -13.74
N GLU A 102 -17.74 -8.21 -12.70
CA GLU A 102 -17.44 -7.68 -11.36
C GLU A 102 -16.13 -6.87 -11.32
N ILE A 103 -15.12 -7.28 -12.09
CA ILE A 103 -13.87 -6.51 -12.22
C ILE A 103 -14.11 -5.18 -12.94
N ASP A 104 -14.88 -5.19 -14.01
CA ASP A 104 -15.24 -3.98 -14.77
C ASP A 104 -16.04 -3.00 -13.90
N GLU A 105 -17.00 -3.49 -13.11
CA GLU A 105 -17.76 -2.67 -12.15
C GLU A 105 -16.85 -2.01 -11.10
N VAL A 106 -15.89 -2.75 -10.55
CA VAL A 106 -14.95 -2.21 -9.56
C VAL A 106 -14.02 -1.18 -10.20
N ALA A 107 -13.49 -1.47 -11.39
CA ALA A 107 -12.64 -0.55 -12.14
C ALA A 107 -13.39 0.74 -12.50
N GLN A 108 -14.66 0.64 -12.91
CA GLN A 108 -15.50 1.80 -13.19
C GLN A 108 -15.76 2.62 -11.93
N ALA A 109 -16.06 1.98 -10.79
CA ALA A 109 -16.25 2.69 -9.53
C ALA A 109 -14.98 3.46 -9.10
N TYR A 110 -13.79 2.85 -9.26
CA TYR A 110 -12.52 3.55 -9.05
C TYR A 110 -12.34 4.73 -10.00
N TRP A 111 -12.66 4.55 -11.28
CA TRP A 111 -12.60 5.63 -12.26
C TRP A 111 -13.51 6.81 -11.88
N ASP A 112 -14.74 6.53 -11.49
CA ASP A 112 -15.72 7.54 -11.09
C ASP A 112 -15.31 8.26 -9.79
N ALA A 113 -14.64 7.54 -8.88
CA ALA A 113 -14.07 8.10 -7.65
C ALA A 113 -12.76 8.90 -7.85
N GLY A 114 -12.29 9.06 -9.09
CA GLY A 114 -11.06 9.81 -9.39
C GLY A 114 -9.76 9.01 -9.24
N VAL A 115 -9.83 7.70 -8.94
CA VAL A 115 -8.67 6.82 -8.87
C VAL A 115 -8.21 6.47 -10.29
N ARG A 116 -6.91 6.61 -10.57
CA ARG A 116 -6.32 6.40 -11.91
C ARG A 116 -5.16 5.41 -11.93
N HIS A 117 -4.83 4.82 -10.79
CA HIS A 117 -3.75 3.84 -10.64
C HIS A 117 -4.32 2.56 -10.02
N ILE A 118 -4.13 1.43 -10.69
CA ILE A 118 -4.53 0.11 -10.20
C ILE A 118 -3.28 -0.76 -10.03
N VAL A 119 -3.17 -1.39 -8.86
CA VAL A 119 -2.22 -2.49 -8.64
C VAL A 119 -2.98 -3.79 -8.92
N ALA A 120 -2.81 -4.30 -10.15
CA ALA A 120 -3.52 -5.50 -10.63
C ALA A 120 -2.86 -6.77 -10.09
N LEU A 121 -3.63 -7.58 -9.35
CA LEU A 121 -3.15 -8.75 -8.65
C LEU A 121 -4.01 -9.96 -9.00
N ARG A 122 -3.43 -11.16 -8.90
CA ARG A 122 -4.20 -12.41 -8.99
C ARG A 122 -5.12 -12.57 -7.77
N GLY A 123 -4.56 -12.39 -6.58
CA GLY A 123 -5.17 -12.84 -5.31
C GLY A 123 -4.88 -14.32 -5.01
N ASP A 124 -5.15 -14.73 -3.78
CA ASP A 124 -4.96 -16.10 -3.33
C ASP A 124 -6.22 -16.93 -3.53
N VAL A 125 -6.05 -18.16 -4.04
CA VAL A 125 -7.16 -19.10 -4.21
C VAL A 125 -7.48 -19.73 -2.85
N PRO A 126 -8.72 -19.67 -2.36
CA PRO A 126 -9.09 -20.33 -1.12
C PRO A 126 -8.74 -21.82 -1.16
N GLY A 127 -8.09 -22.32 -0.11
CA GLY A 127 -7.65 -23.72 -0.04
C GLY A 127 -6.46 -24.08 -0.94
N GLY A 128 -5.82 -23.12 -1.61
CA GLY A 128 -4.57 -23.34 -2.34
C GLY A 128 -4.70 -24.10 -3.66
N ALA A 129 -5.91 -24.21 -4.22
CA ALA A 129 -6.12 -24.82 -5.53
C ALA A 129 -5.45 -23.99 -6.65
N PRO A 130 -5.12 -24.59 -7.81
CA PRO A 130 -4.63 -23.85 -8.96
C PRO A 130 -5.65 -22.79 -9.43
N TYR A 131 -5.16 -21.59 -9.77
CA TYR A 131 -5.99 -20.53 -10.33
C TYR A 131 -6.69 -21.00 -11.61
N ARG A 132 -7.99 -20.72 -11.72
CA ARG A 132 -8.76 -20.86 -12.96
C ARG A 132 -9.31 -19.49 -13.33
N ALA A 133 -9.03 -19.05 -14.55
CA ALA A 133 -9.62 -17.83 -15.06
C ALA A 133 -11.15 -17.99 -15.13
N HIS A 134 -11.87 -17.04 -14.54
CA HIS A 134 -13.30 -16.92 -14.79
C HIS A 134 -13.52 -16.53 -16.27
N PRO A 135 -14.58 -17.06 -16.91
CA PRO A 135 -14.91 -16.71 -18.29
C PRO A 135 -15.08 -15.20 -18.48
#